data_AF-A0A939VET9-F1
#
_entry.id   AF-A0A939VET9-F1
#
_cell.length_a   1.000
_cell.length_b   1.000
_cell.length_c   1.000
_cell.angle_alpha   90.00
_cell.angle_beta   90.00
_cell.angle_gamma   90.00
#
_symmetry.space_group_name_H-M   'P 1'
#
loop_
_entity.id
_entity.type
_entity.pdbx_description
1 polymer ?
#
loop_
_entity_poly.entity_id
_entity_poly.type
_entity_poly.pdbx_seq_one_letter_code
_entity_poly.pdbx_strand_id
1 'polypeptide(L)'
;MKRFFQFLMLLATMVLSLYSCADDDSFSDSPSHFLTFSEDSVRLDTVFSRVPTATKTFWAYNKSGDGIRCQSVRLEKGNQTGYRVNVDGTYLGSSAGYQVSDIEIRNKDSIRVFVELTSPAN
;
A
#
# COMPACT_ATOMS: atom_id res chain seq x y z
N MET A 1 4.42 10.06 -54.57
CA MET A 1 3.23 10.12 -53.70
C MET A 1 3.23 9.08 -52.57
N LYS A 2 3.47 7.78 -52.83
CA LYS A 2 3.48 6.74 -51.78
C LYS A 2 4.49 6.97 -50.64
N ARG A 3 5.73 7.39 -50.96
CA ARG A 3 6.76 7.69 -49.95
C ARG A 3 6.43 8.91 -49.08
N PHE A 4 5.82 9.94 -49.66
CA PHE A 4 5.34 11.11 -48.92
C PHE A 4 4.23 10.74 -47.94
N PHE A 5 3.29 9.89 -48.37
CA PHE A 5 2.24 9.35 -47.49
C PHE A 5 2.82 8.49 -46.35
N GLN A 6 3.84 7.68 -46.62
CA GLN A 6 4.55 6.90 -45.59
C GLN A 6 5.25 7.80 -44.56
N PHE A 7 5.93 8.86 -44.99
CA PHE A 7 6.53 9.84 -44.08
C PHE A 7 5.49 10.56 -43.22
N LEU A 8 4.34 10.93 -43.80
CA LEU A 8 3.25 11.56 -43.07
C LEU A 8 2.66 10.61 -42.01
N MET A 9 2.51 9.33 -42.34
CA MET A 9 2.03 8.32 -41.40
C MET A 9 2.99 8.10 -40.23
N LEU A 10 4.30 8.09 -40.50
CA LEU A 10 5.36 7.91 -39.50
C LEU A 10 5.49 9.14 -38.58
N LEU A 11 5.30 10.34 -39.13
CA LEU A 11 5.25 11.57 -38.34
C LEU A 11 4.00 11.61 -37.45
N ALA A 12 2.85 11.17 -37.96
CA ALA A 12 1.61 11.10 -37.19
C ALA A 12 1.71 10.11 -36.03
N THR A 13 2.29 8.93 -36.22
CA THR A 13 2.52 7.97 -35.12
C THR A 13 3.51 8.49 -34.09
N MET A 14 4.55 9.21 -34.52
CA MET A 14 5.50 9.85 -33.60
C MET A 14 4.84 10.94 -32.75
N VAL A 15 3.97 11.77 -33.33
CA VAL A 15 3.23 12.81 -32.58
C VAL A 15 2.23 12.17 -31.61
N LEU A 16 1.52 11.11 -32.02
CA LEU A 16 0.59 10.40 -31.15
C LEU A 16 1.29 9.73 -29.96
N SER A 17 2.55 9.30 -30.11
CA SER A 17 3.34 8.71 -29.02
C SER A 17 3.76 9.71 -27.93
N LEU A 18 3.56 11.02 -28.14
CA LEU A 18 3.83 12.05 -27.13
C LEU A 18 2.65 12.28 -26.16
N TYR A 19 1.48 11.70 -26.43
CA TYR A 19 0.35 11.73 -25.49
C TYR A 19 0.52 10.63 -24.45
N SER A 20 1.06 10.99 -23.29
CA SER A 20 1.02 10.16 -22.08
C SER A 20 -0.23 10.54 -21.27
N CYS A 21 -0.98 9.55 -20.76
CA CYS A 21 -1.90 9.79 -19.65
C CYS A 21 -1.07 10.17 -18.43
N ALA A 22 -1.02 11.46 -18.11
CA ALA A 22 -0.66 11.89 -16.77
C ALA A 22 -1.94 11.84 -15.93
N ASP A 23 -2.01 10.90 -15.00
CA ASP A 23 -3.03 10.96 -13.96
C ASP A 23 -2.71 12.16 -13.07
N ASP A 24 -3.64 13.10 -13.01
CA ASP A 24 -3.57 14.29 -12.15
C ASP A 24 -3.94 13.85 -10.71
N ASP A 25 -3.12 12.96 -10.14
CA ASP A 25 -3.34 12.41 -8.81
C ASP A 25 -3.18 13.51 -7.76
N SER A 26 -4.30 13.97 -7.19
CA SER A 26 -4.30 14.83 -6.01
C SER A 26 -4.20 13.99 -4.73
N PHE A 27 -3.56 14.57 -3.71
CA PHE A 27 -3.49 14.00 -2.36
C PHE A 27 -3.97 15.06 -1.36
N SER A 28 -4.90 14.66 -0.51
CA SER A 28 -5.50 15.54 0.49
C SER A 28 -5.00 15.23 1.89
N ASP A 29 -4.64 16.29 2.61
CA ASP A 29 -4.33 16.27 4.04
C ASP A 29 -5.58 16.56 4.90
N SER A 30 -6.78 16.50 4.31
CA SER A 30 -8.02 16.78 5.03
C SER A 30 -8.24 15.76 6.15
N PRO A 31 -8.48 16.19 7.40
CA PRO A 31 -8.83 15.28 8.50
C PRO A 31 -10.14 14.51 8.29
N SER A 32 -10.98 14.94 7.33
CA SER A 32 -12.22 14.23 6.98
C SER A 32 -11.99 13.01 6.09
N HIS A 33 -10.79 12.82 5.53
CA HIS A 33 -10.45 11.69 4.69
C HIS A 33 -9.83 10.58 5.55
N PHE A 34 -10.55 9.47 5.70
CA PHE A 34 -10.13 8.32 6.50
C PHE A 34 -10.15 7.03 5.68
N LEU A 35 -9.27 6.11 6.05
CA LEU A 35 -9.26 4.77 5.50
C LEU A 35 -10.40 3.93 6.10
N THR A 36 -10.98 3.07 5.27
CA THR A 36 -11.95 2.06 5.70
C THR A 36 -11.27 0.70 5.71
N PHE A 37 -11.41 -0.07 6.79
CA PHE A 37 -10.77 -1.38 6.91
C PHE A 37 -11.74 -2.51 6.58
N SER A 38 -11.23 -3.63 6.03
CA SER A 38 -12.05 -4.83 5.79
C SER A 38 -12.44 -5.54 7.09
N GLU A 39 -11.63 -5.39 8.13
CA GLU A 39 -11.84 -5.98 9.45
C GLU A 39 -11.48 -4.97 10.53
N ASP A 40 -12.30 -4.92 11.59
CA ASP A 40 -12.02 -4.11 12.78
C ASP A 40 -11.11 -4.85 13.77
N SER A 41 -10.97 -6.18 13.63
CA SER A 41 -10.19 -7.01 14.55
C SER A 41 -9.70 -8.29 13.89
N VAL A 42 -8.38 -8.46 13.81
CA VAL A 42 -7.74 -9.67 13.28
C VAL A 42 -7.50 -10.68 14.41
N ARG A 43 -8.10 -11.86 14.28
CA ARG A 43 -7.93 -12.96 15.25
C ARG A 43 -6.88 -13.97 14.75
N LEU A 44 -5.98 -14.35 15.66
CA LEU A 44 -5.01 -15.42 15.45
C LEU A 44 -5.49 -16.65 16.23
N ASP A 45 -5.85 -17.71 15.52
CA ASP A 45 -6.57 -18.85 16.10
C ASP A 45 -5.69 -19.68 17.05
N THR A 46 -4.58 -20.23 16.54
CA THR A 46 -3.67 -21.10 17.31
C THR A 46 -2.29 -20.47 17.38
N VAL A 47 -1.83 -20.22 18.61
CA VAL A 47 -0.52 -19.63 18.90
C VAL A 47 0.29 -20.63 19.72
N PHE A 48 1.41 -21.07 19.16
CA PHE A 48 2.39 -21.92 19.85
C PHE A 48 3.62 -21.07 20.22
N SER A 49 4.19 -21.31 21.41
CA SER A 49 5.42 -20.62 21.84
C SER A 49 6.57 -20.90 20.87
N ARG A 50 7.31 -19.86 20.49
CA ARG A 50 8.45 -19.90 19.54
C ARG A 50 8.12 -20.42 18.13
N VAL A 51 6.85 -20.59 17.79
CA VAL A 51 6.42 -21.03 16.46
C VAL A 51 5.62 -19.90 15.80
N PRO A 52 5.91 -19.56 14.53
CA PRO A 52 5.10 -18.61 13.78
C PRO A 52 3.65 -19.06 13.62
N THR A 53 2.71 -18.14 13.79
CA THR A 53 1.30 -18.37 13.42
C THR A 53 1.14 -18.39 11.90
N ALA A 54 -0.02 -18.85 11.43
CA ALA A 54 -0.46 -18.53 10.08
C ALA A 54 -0.55 -17.01 9.90
N THR A 55 -0.13 -16.52 8.73
CA THR A 55 -0.27 -15.11 8.36
C THR A 55 -1.74 -14.80 8.10
N LYS A 56 -2.25 -13.75 8.73
CA LYS A 56 -3.57 -13.16 8.44
C LYS A 56 -3.38 -11.88 7.65
N THR A 57 -4.37 -11.53 6.85
CA THR A 57 -4.34 -10.32 6.03
C THR A 57 -5.65 -9.58 6.10
N PHE A 58 -5.59 -8.26 6.03
CA PHE A 58 -6.76 -7.40 5.86
C PHE A 58 -6.43 -6.27 4.88
N TRP A 59 -7.48 -5.60 4.39
CA TRP A 59 -7.36 -4.50 3.46
C TRP A 59 -7.66 -3.17 4.15
N ALA A 60 -6.94 -2.13 3.75
CA ALA A 60 -7.28 -0.74 4.03
C ALA A 60 -7.64 -0.06 2.72
N TYR A 61 -8.88 0.41 2.60
CA TYR A 61 -9.45 1.04 1.42
C TYR A 61 -9.47 2.55 1.56
N ASN A 62 -9.10 3.26 0.50
CA ASN A 62 -9.37 4.68 0.36
C ASN A 62 -10.67 4.90 -0.42
N LYS A 63 -11.73 5.26 0.30
CA LYS A 63 -13.05 5.59 -0.27
C LYS A 63 -13.37 7.10 -0.17
N SER A 64 -12.36 7.93 0.11
CA SER A 64 -12.55 9.34 0.46
C SER A 64 -12.87 10.24 -0.74
N GLY A 65 -12.55 9.82 -1.97
CA GLY A 65 -12.73 10.63 -3.17
C GLY A 65 -11.46 11.34 -3.64
N ASP A 66 -10.37 11.28 -2.88
CA ASP A 66 -9.06 11.86 -3.19
C ASP A 66 -7.93 10.93 -2.73
N GLY A 67 -6.67 11.15 -3.15
CA GLY A 67 -5.52 10.42 -2.63
C GLY A 67 -5.29 10.70 -1.13
N ILE A 68 -4.85 9.70 -0.38
CA ILE A 68 -4.47 9.82 1.03
C ILE A 68 -2.99 9.48 1.18
N ARG A 69 -2.21 10.36 1.81
CA ARG A 69 -0.83 10.08 2.22
C ARG A 69 -0.77 9.84 3.73
N CYS A 70 -0.48 8.61 4.12
CA CYS A 70 -0.23 8.25 5.50
C CYS A 70 1.20 8.64 5.89
N GLN A 71 1.34 9.76 6.61
CA GLN A 71 2.65 10.25 7.09
C GLN A 71 3.41 9.21 7.94
N SER A 72 2.69 8.38 8.68
CA SER A 72 3.28 7.33 9.50
C SER A 72 2.30 6.17 9.70
N VAL A 73 2.73 4.97 9.34
CA VAL A 73 2.11 3.70 9.73
C VAL A 73 3.09 2.94 10.60
N ARG A 74 2.67 2.54 11.80
CA ARG A 74 3.56 1.93 12.79
C ARG A 74 2.91 0.77 13.53
N LEU A 75 3.73 -0.23 13.87
CA LEU A 75 3.39 -1.22 14.86
C LEU A 75 3.65 -0.61 16.24
N GLU A 76 2.59 -0.23 16.95
CA GLU A 76 2.65 0.61 18.17
C GLU A 76 3.64 0.13 19.23
N LYS A 77 3.68 -1.18 19.50
CA LYS A 77 4.60 -1.81 20.46
C LYS A 77 5.85 -2.40 19.82
N GLY A 78 6.07 -2.16 18.53
CA GLY A 78 7.09 -2.83 17.73
C GLY A 78 7.06 -4.36 17.93
N ASN A 79 8.24 -4.97 17.99
CA ASN A 79 8.38 -6.41 18.26
C ASN A 79 8.51 -6.75 19.76
N GLN A 80 7.97 -5.94 20.67
CA GLN A 80 7.99 -6.28 22.10
C GLN A 80 7.10 -7.50 22.43
N THR A 81 6.13 -7.79 21.57
CA THR A 81 5.11 -8.82 21.77
C THR A 81 5.13 -9.92 20.71
N GLY A 82 6.16 -9.96 19.85
CA GLY A 82 6.33 -11.00 18.83
C GLY A 82 5.57 -10.79 17.52
N TYR A 83 4.83 -9.68 17.38
CA TYR A 83 4.11 -9.37 16.14
C TYR A 83 5.07 -8.92 15.04
N ARG A 84 4.75 -9.36 13.82
CA ARG A 84 5.43 -9.00 12.60
C ARG A 84 4.38 -8.51 11.61
N VAL A 85 4.60 -7.32 11.05
CA VAL A 85 3.63 -6.64 10.19
C VAL A 85 4.31 -6.21 8.90
N ASN A 86 3.63 -6.44 7.79
CA ASN A 86 4.00 -5.90 6.49
C ASN A 86 2.84 -5.04 5.99
N VAL A 87 3.16 -3.82 5.55
CA VAL A 87 2.20 -2.86 5.01
C VAL A 87 2.59 -2.62 3.56
N ASP A 88 1.76 -3.09 2.64
CA ASP A 88 1.94 -2.90 1.19
C ASP A 88 3.34 -3.26 0.66
N GLY A 89 3.87 -4.40 1.09
CA GLY A 89 5.20 -4.87 0.72
C GLY A 89 6.31 -4.38 1.64
N THR A 90 6.09 -3.35 2.46
CA THR A 90 7.09 -2.85 3.41
C THR A 90 7.00 -3.57 4.75
N TYR A 91 8.06 -4.28 5.12
CA TYR A 91 8.15 -4.96 6.41
C TYR A 91 8.53 -3.99 7.54
N LEU A 92 7.70 -3.92 8.58
CA LEU A 92 7.91 -3.07 9.75
C LEU A 92 8.89 -3.73 10.73
N GLY A 93 10.13 -3.91 10.31
CA GLY A 93 11.20 -4.54 11.10
C GLY A 93 11.98 -3.56 11.97
N SER A 94 12.98 -4.09 12.69
CA SER A 94 13.91 -3.29 13.50
C SER A 94 14.69 -2.27 12.67
N SER A 95 15.08 -2.61 11.44
CA SER A 95 15.76 -1.70 10.51
C SER A 95 14.90 -0.51 10.09
N ALA A 96 13.57 -0.66 10.12
CA ALA A 96 12.60 0.38 9.80
C ALA A 96 12.03 1.08 11.06
N GLY A 97 12.53 0.74 12.26
CA GLY A 97 11.98 1.25 13.52
C GLY A 97 10.52 0.84 13.77
N TYR A 98 10.08 -0.29 13.18
CA TYR A 98 8.69 -0.76 13.23
C TYR A 98 7.66 0.21 12.63
N GLN A 99 8.08 1.04 11.68
CA GLN A 99 7.24 2.02 11.03
C GLN A 99 7.62 2.22 9.55
N VAL A 100 6.74 2.86 8.81
CA VAL A 100 6.92 3.29 7.43
C VAL A 100 6.22 4.64 7.27
N SER A 101 6.86 5.55 6.56
CA SER A 101 6.31 6.88 6.27
C SER A 101 5.83 6.96 4.83
N ASP A 102 5.01 7.97 4.57
CA ASP A 102 4.64 8.41 3.23
C ASP A 102 4.04 7.31 2.35
N ILE A 103 3.24 6.42 2.96
CA ILE A 103 2.43 5.48 2.19
C ILE A 103 1.31 6.25 1.50
N GLU A 104 1.24 6.13 0.19
CA GLU A 104 0.23 6.74 -0.64
C GLU A 104 -0.82 5.72 -1.07
N ILE A 105 -2.09 6.06 -0.85
CA ILE A 105 -3.21 5.24 -1.26
C ILE A 105 -4.08 6.11 -2.16
N ARG A 106 -4.08 5.81 -3.45
CA ARG A 106 -4.85 6.56 -4.46
C ARG A 106 -6.35 6.49 -4.19
N ASN A 107 -7.08 7.45 -4.76
CA ASN A 107 -8.53 7.45 -4.70
C ASN A 107 -9.10 6.14 -5.26
N LYS A 108 -10.01 5.51 -4.50
CA LYS A 108 -10.65 4.22 -4.83
C LYS A 108 -9.69 3.03 -4.87
N ASP A 109 -8.48 3.20 -4.36
CA ASP A 109 -7.49 2.14 -4.25
C ASP A 109 -7.46 1.56 -2.83
N SER A 110 -6.64 0.54 -2.63
CA SER A 110 -6.47 -0.15 -1.36
C SER A 110 -5.10 -0.75 -1.21
N ILE A 111 -4.62 -0.81 0.03
CA ILE A 111 -3.39 -1.51 0.39
C ILE A 111 -3.70 -2.73 1.23
N ARG A 112 -2.82 -3.73 1.16
CA ARG A 112 -2.94 -4.94 1.95
C ARG A 112 -1.96 -4.93 3.12
N VAL A 113 -2.45 -5.34 4.28
CA VAL A 113 -1.64 -5.52 5.49
C VAL A 113 -1.56 -6.99 5.83
N PHE A 114 -0.35 -7.46 6.13
CA PHE A 114 -0.07 -8.82 6.57
C PHE A 114 0.35 -8.78 8.04
N VAL A 115 -0.19 -9.71 8.82
CA VAL A 115 0.08 -9.83 10.25
C VAL A 115 0.39 -11.28 10.58
N GLU A 116 1.47 -11.49 11.30
CA GLU A 116 1.81 -12.78 11.90
C GLU A 116 2.40 -12.57 13.30
N LEU A 117 2.41 -13.63 14.11
CA LEU A 117 2.90 -13.60 15.48
C LEU A 117 3.89 -14.74 15.69
N THR A 118 4.94 -14.49 16.45
CA THR A 118 5.77 -15.53 17.07
C THR A 118 5.84 -15.25 18.56
N SER A 119 5.00 -15.96 19.33
CA SER A 119 4.88 -15.74 20.76
C SER A 119 6.18 -16.12 21.49
N PRO A 120 6.57 -15.39 22.55
CA PRO A 120 7.73 -15.75 23.38
C PRO A 120 7.57 -17.13 24.04
N ALA A 121 8.66 -17.59 24.67
CA ALA A 121 8.60 -18.76 25.54
C ALA A 121 7.71 -18.47 26.75
N ASN A 122 6.94 -19.47 27.18
CA ASN A 122 6.27 -19.44 28.49
C ASN A 122 7.28 -19.62 29.62
#